data_AF-A0A5D0VEP2-F1
#
_entry.id   AF-A0A5D0VEP2-F1
#
_cell.length_a   1.000
_cell.length_b   1.000
_cell.length_c   1.000
_cell.angle_alpha   90.00
_cell.angle_beta   90.00
_cell.angle_gamma   90.00
#
_symmetry.space_group_name_H-M   'P 1'
#
loop_
_entity.id
_entity.type
_entity.pdbx_description
1 polymer ?
#
loop_
_entity_poly.entity_id
_entity_poly.type
_entity_poly.pdbx_seq_one_letter_code
_entity_poly.pdbx_strand_id
1 'polypeptide(L)'
;MISDVLRQIKTEGGRTVLHFLLNEASLFYPYCKLQLEQPPVHLEVPQDLAPPLYQGRREQRPILEEPQRQQLSESLRGSPGVLAPIWRTETSTILFGCVFTRHTPDMIDPATSAETFQRLVRAITLGLSNYFQQETLRIDKQVLIALVSAVDGPAVLITAEGDTLAHTTGAVDVLVAHDIVERHGSKLVLKNKQVEDCLQALISGAPPTHAPNANSVQPSRSVYFTEPDSVLKRVSIRKVPNPRSGRAGDAWYLLRVSAPEEIPEEVERLLQKHHDLSHSEARLARYLTLTGSMNDTVDRLGITRNTAKTHLRRIYEKTGVHTQLELAGVVYRLSGLF
;
A
#
# COMPACT_ATOMS: atom_id res chain seq x y z
N MET A 1 2.90 -10.85 -29.30
CA MET A 1 3.41 -12.16 -29.74
C MET A 1 2.25 -13.09 -30.06
N ILE A 2 1.70 -13.87 -29.12
CA ILE A 2 0.49 -14.68 -29.38
C ILE A 2 -0.76 -13.81 -29.63
N SER A 3 -0.90 -12.69 -28.92
CA SER A 3 -2.01 -11.72 -29.13
C SER A 3 -2.08 -11.21 -30.57
N ASP A 4 -0.94 -10.93 -31.21
CA ASP A 4 -0.89 -10.40 -32.58
C ASP A 4 -1.27 -11.47 -33.61
N VAL A 5 -0.84 -12.71 -33.38
CA VAL A 5 -1.25 -13.88 -34.18
C VAL A 5 -2.75 -14.14 -34.04
N LEU A 6 -3.29 -14.11 -32.81
CA LEU A 6 -4.72 -14.32 -32.55
C LEU A 6 -5.62 -13.17 -33.07
N ARG A 7 -5.08 -11.96 -33.24
CA ARG A 7 -5.77 -10.83 -33.89
C ARG A 7 -5.91 -11.00 -35.39
N GLN A 8 -4.96 -11.67 -36.03
CA GLN A 8 -4.94 -11.85 -37.49
C GLN A 8 -5.88 -12.96 -37.97
N ILE A 9 -6.38 -13.80 -37.06
CA ILE A 9 -7.22 -14.94 -37.38
C ILE A 9 -8.69 -14.55 -37.19
N LYS A 10 -9.50 -14.68 -38.24
CA LYS A 10 -10.95 -14.46 -38.17
C LYS A 10 -11.70 -15.76 -37.83
N THR A 11 -12.78 -15.64 -37.08
CA THR A 11 -13.80 -16.68 -36.86
C THR A 11 -14.80 -16.67 -38.02
N GLU A 12 -15.64 -17.71 -38.13
CA GLU A 12 -16.68 -17.82 -39.18
C GLU A 12 -17.67 -16.63 -39.18
N GLY A 13 -17.78 -15.90 -38.05
CA GLY A 13 -18.57 -14.68 -37.91
C GLY A 13 -17.83 -13.36 -38.19
N GLY A 14 -16.65 -13.38 -38.81
CA GLY A 14 -15.90 -12.19 -39.22
C GLY A 14 -15.15 -11.43 -38.11
N ARG A 15 -15.28 -11.85 -36.83
CA ARG A 15 -14.54 -11.30 -35.68
C ARG A 15 -13.19 -11.97 -35.50
N THR A 16 -12.27 -11.35 -34.75
CA THR A 16 -10.96 -11.96 -34.47
C THR A 16 -11.08 -13.07 -33.42
N VAL A 17 -10.25 -14.10 -33.52
CA VAL A 17 -10.17 -15.20 -32.53
C VAL A 17 -9.82 -14.65 -31.15
N LEU A 18 -8.96 -13.61 -31.08
CA LEU A 18 -8.68 -12.94 -29.82
C LEU A 18 -9.94 -12.35 -29.17
N HIS A 19 -10.79 -11.64 -29.94
CA HIS A 19 -12.02 -11.07 -29.39
C HIS A 19 -12.95 -12.16 -28.84
N PHE A 20 -13.14 -13.25 -29.59
CA PHE A 20 -13.91 -14.40 -29.16
C PHE A 20 -13.35 -14.99 -27.85
N LEU A 21 -12.03 -15.25 -27.78
CA LEU A 21 -11.40 -15.83 -26.59
C LEU A 21 -11.49 -14.94 -25.35
N LEU A 22 -11.42 -13.63 -25.52
CA LEU A 22 -11.49 -12.67 -24.41
C LEU A 22 -12.92 -12.52 -23.88
N ASN A 23 -13.93 -12.54 -24.74
CA ASN A 23 -15.27 -12.08 -24.36
C ASN A 23 -16.34 -13.20 -24.37
N GLU A 24 -16.24 -14.16 -25.29
CA GLU A 24 -17.34 -15.09 -25.62
C GLU A 24 -17.00 -16.55 -25.33
N ALA A 25 -15.72 -16.93 -25.40
CA ALA A 25 -15.26 -18.28 -25.19
C ALA A 25 -15.61 -18.78 -23.78
N SER A 26 -16.05 -20.04 -23.69
CA SER A 26 -16.29 -20.74 -22.44
C SER A 26 -14.96 -20.95 -21.71
N LEU A 27 -14.97 -20.67 -20.40
CA LEU A 27 -13.79 -20.92 -19.57
C LEU A 27 -13.47 -22.41 -19.54
N PHE A 28 -12.18 -22.71 -19.52
CA PHE A 28 -11.62 -24.07 -19.43
C PHE A 28 -11.88 -24.98 -20.64
N TYR A 29 -12.66 -24.52 -21.62
CA TYR A 29 -12.95 -25.28 -22.81
C TYR A 29 -11.75 -25.23 -23.78
N PRO A 30 -11.20 -26.38 -24.22
CA PRO A 30 -10.13 -26.41 -25.21
C PRO A 30 -10.64 -25.98 -26.58
N TYR A 31 -10.12 -24.86 -27.10
CA TYR A 31 -10.32 -24.46 -28.48
C TYR A 31 -9.11 -24.90 -29.31
N CYS A 32 -9.33 -25.85 -30.22
CA CYS A 32 -8.33 -26.32 -31.18
C CYS A 32 -8.54 -25.59 -32.51
N LYS A 33 -7.50 -24.97 -33.07
CA LYS A 33 -7.49 -24.60 -34.49
C LYS A 33 -6.41 -25.42 -35.18
N LEU A 34 -6.84 -26.33 -36.06
CA LEU A 34 -5.98 -27.27 -36.78
C LEU A 34 -5.11 -26.64 -37.88
N GLN A 35 -5.18 -25.32 -38.09
CA GLN A 35 -4.26 -24.56 -38.94
C GLN A 35 -4.39 -23.07 -38.62
N LEU A 36 -3.28 -22.41 -38.30
CA LEU A 36 -3.22 -20.95 -38.09
C LEU A 36 -3.12 -20.16 -39.41
N GLU A 37 -3.31 -20.80 -40.56
CA GLU A 37 -3.37 -20.16 -41.87
C GLU A 37 -4.50 -20.76 -42.72
N GLN A 38 -5.59 -20.01 -42.89
CA GLN A 38 -6.22 -19.89 -44.19
C GLN A 38 -6.45 -18.40 -44.44
N PRO A 39 -6.03 -17.85 -45.58
CA PRO A 39 -6.31 -16.45 -45.91
C PRO A 39 -7.82 -16.32 -46.13
N PRO A 40 -8.50 -15.30 -45.55
CA PRO A 40 -9.87 -15.03 -45.92
C PRO A 40 -9.90 -14.54 -47.37
N VAL A 41 -10.72 -15.18 -48.19
CA VAL A 41 -11.17 -14.67 -49.48
C VAL A 41 -11.68 -13.23 -49.27
N HIS A 42 -11.17 -12.32 -50.10
CA HIS A 42 -11.39 -10.88 -50.05
C HIS A 42 -12.86 -10.50 -49.82
N LEU A 43 -13.12 -9.70 -48.79
CA LEU A 43 -14.30 -8.83 -48.67
C LEU A 43 -13.90 -7.60 -47.83
N GLU A 44 -13.94 -6.43 -48.46
CA GLU A 44 -13.66 -5.10 -47.90
C GLU A 44 -14.77 -4.65 -46.95
N VAL A 45 -14.45 -4.20 -45.73
CA VAL A 45 -15.24 -3.21 -44.96
C VAL A 45 -14.39 -2.59 -43.80
N PRO A 46 -14.81 -1.47 -43.16
CA PRO A 46 -14.03 -0.24 -43.07
C PRO A 46 -13.41 0.04 -41.69
N GLN A 47 -12.54 1.04 -41.67
CA GLN A 47 -11.87 1.58 -40.48
C GLN A 47 -12.89 2.32 -39.59
N ASP A 48 -13.06 1.88 -38.35
CA ASP A 48 -12.94 2.72 -37.14
C ASP A 48 -13.44 2.01 -35.88
N LEU A 49 -12.79 2.35 -34.76
CA LEU A 49 -13.09 2.11 -33.33
C LEU A 49 -11.91 1.45 -32.59
N ALA A 50 -11.00 2.30 -32.13
CA ALA A 50 -10.02 1.95 -31.11
C ALA A 50 -10.67 2.03 -29.71
N PRO A 51 -10.64 0.97 -28.88
CA PRO A 51 -10.94 1.08 -27.45
C PRO A 51 -9.70 1.53 -26.66
N PRO A 52 -9.89 2.13 -25.47
CA PRO A 52 -8.85 2.84 -24.73
C PRO A 52 -7.74 1.92 -24.21
N LEU A 53 -6.51 2.42 -24.28
CA LEU A 53 -5.29 1.77 -23.80
C LEU A 53 -5.28 1.67 -22.28
N TYR A 54 -5.51 0.46 -21.76
CA TYR A 54 -5.19 0.13 -20.37
C TYR A 54 -3.68 -0.09 -20.23
N GLN A 55 -3.00 0.74 -19.43
CA GLN A 55 -1.60 0.55 -19.04
C GLN A 55 -1.49 -0.53 -17.94
N GLY A 56 -1.80 -1.77 -18.30
CA GLY A 56 -1.55 -2.93 -17.45
C GLY A 56 -0.05 -3.21 -17.36
N ARG A 57 0.48 -3.15 -16.13
CA ARG A 57 1.72 -3.76 -15.62
C ARG A 57 2.69 -4.28 -16.72
N ARG A 58 3.59 -3.42 -17.22
CA ARG A 58 4.83 -3.89 -17.86
C ARG A 58 5.76 -4.44 -16.78
N GLU A 59 5.54 -5.68 -16.38
CA GLU A 59 6.67 -6.50 -15.94
C GLU A 59 7.77 -6.35 -16.99
N GLN A 60 9.01 -6.14 -16.55
CA GLN A 60 10.16 -6.21 -17.45
C GLN A 60 10.12 -7.64 -17.98
N ARG A 61 9.52 -7.83 -19.16
CA ARG A 61 9.69 -9.04 -19.94
C ARG A 61 11.19 -9.28 -19.99
N PRO A 62 11.69 -10.52 -19.80
CA PRO A 62 13.03 -10.81 -20.28
C PRO A 62 13.07 -10.34 -21.73
N ILE A 63 13.95 -9.39 -22.02
CA ILE A 63 14.08 -8.83 -23.36
C ILE A 63 14.74 -9.94 -24.17
N LEU A 64 13.94 -10.88 -24.67
CA LEU A 64 14.33 -11.67 -25.83
C LEU A 64 14.68 -10.64 -26.91
N GLU A 65 15.91 -10.69 -27.40
CA GLU A 65 16.41 -9.81 -28.45
C GLU A 65 15.47 -9.87 -29.67
N GLU A 66 15.29 -8.76 -30.39
CA GLU A 66 14.40 -8.67 -31.56
C GLU A 66 14.52 -9.84 -32.57
N PRO A 67 15.72 -10.38 -32.90
CA PRO A 67 15.83 -11.56 -33.77
C PRO A 67 15.20 -12.83 -33.18
N GLN A 68 15.34 -13.07 -31.86
CA GLN A 68 14.74 -14.23 -31.19
C GLN A 68 13.21 -14.10 -31.12
N ARG A 69 12.70 -12.87 -31.01
CA ARG A 69 11.27 -12.56 -31.06
C ARG A 69 10.67 -12.87 -32.43
N GLN A 70 11.34 -12.48 -33.51
CA GLN A 70 10.88 -12.78 -34.86
C GLN A 70 10.83 -14.29 -35.11
N GLN A 71 11.90 -15.02 -34.76
CA GLN A 71 11.96 -16.50 -34.90
C GLN A 71 10.87 -17.24 -34.11
N LEU A 72 10.58 -16.82 -32.86
CA LEU A 72 9.51 -17.43 -32.06
C LEU A 72 8.13 -17.12 -32.68
N SER A 73 7.93 -15.91 -33.19
CA SER A 73 6.66 -15.53 -33.82
C SER A 73 6.41 -16.27 -35.14
N GLU A 74 7.47 -16.56 -35.90
CA GLU A 74 7.41 -17.38 -37.12
C GLU A 74 7.14 -18.85 -36.80
N SER A 75 7.82 -19.41 -35.79
CA SER A 75 7.63 -20.81 -35.37
C SER A 75 6.23 -21.08 -34.82
N LEU A 76 5.57 -20.06 -34.26
CA LEU A 76 4.20 -20.15 -33.74
C LEU A 76 3.15 -20.00 -34.84
N ARG A 77 3.47 -19.41 -36.01
CA ARG A 77 2.56 -19.36 -37.16
C ARG A 77 2.48 -20.75 -37.79
N GLY A 78 1.28 -21.21 -38.09
CA GLY A 78 1.02 -22.53 -38.70
C GLY A 78 1.07 -23.73 -37.75
N SER A 79 1.69 -23.62 -36.57
CA SER A 79 1.80 -24.74 -35.62
C SER A 79 0.44 -25.13 -35.00
N PRO A 80 0.07 -26.43 -34.99
CA PRO A 80 -1.15 -26.89 -34.32
C PRO A 80 -1.04 -26.69 -32.81
N GLY A 81 -2.17 -26.41 -32.17
CA GLY A 81 -2.21 -26.18 -30.72
C GLY A 81 -3.61 -26.11 -30.15
N VAL A 82 -3.67 -26.21 -28.83
CA VAL A 82 -4.89 -26.11 -28.03
C VAL A 82 -4.77 -24.89 -27.13
N LEU A 83 -5.82 -24.08 -27.04
CA LEU A 83 -5.83 -22.88 -26.23
C LEU A 83 -7.17 -22.72 -25.51
N ALA A 84 -7.12 -22.28 -24.26
CA ALA A 84 -8.32 -22.00 -23.47
C ALA A 84 -8.14 -20.75 -22.62
N PRO A 85 -9.21 -19.95 -22.43
CA PRO A 85 -9.25 -19.00 -21.33
C PRO A 85 -9.37 -19.76 -20.02
N ILE A 86 -8.43 -19.51 -19.10
CA ILE A 86 -8.36 -20.18 -17.79
C ILE A 86 -8.64 -19.23 -16.62
N TRP A 87 -8.81 -17.95 -16.91
CA TRP A 87 -9.22 -16.94 -15.94
C TRP A 87 -9.83 -15.75 -16.68
N ARG A 88 -10.92 -15.20 -16.16
CA ARG A 88 -11.55 -13.99 -16.70
C ARG A 88 -12.12 -13.17 -15.55
N THR A 89 -11.74 -11.89 -15.52
CA THR A 89 -12.34 -10.84 -14.68
C THR A 89 -12.89 -9.74 -15.61
N GLU A 90 -13.50 -8.71 -15.05
CA GLU A 90 -13.97 -7.54 -15.82
C GLU A 90 -12.82 -6.80 -16.52
N THR A 91 -11.59 -6.90 -16.01
CA THR A 91 -10.44 -6.11 -16.49
C THR A 91 -9.29 -6.95 -17.04
N SER A 92 -9.31 -8.27 -16.86
CA SER A 92 -8.22 -9.16 -17.27
C SER A 92 -8.67 -10.56 -17.65
N THR A 93 -8.02 -11.15 -18.67
CA THR A 93 -8.22 -12.55 -19.08
C THR A 93 -6.86 -13.23 -19.19
N ILE A 94 -6.74 -14.45 -18.65
CA ILE A 94 -5.54 -15.29 -18.79
C ILE A 94 -5.87 -16.41 -19.76
N LEU A 95 -5.06 -16.49 -20.82
CA LEU A 95 -5.12 -17.55 -21.82
C LEU A 95 -3.98 -18.52 -21.55
N PHE A 96 -4.28 -19.81 -21.57
CA PHE A 96 -3.29 -20.88 -21.56
C PHE A 96 -3.36 -21.63 -22.87
N GLY A 97 -2.21 -21.80 -23.51
CA GLY A 97 -2.10 -22.48 -24.78
C GLY A 97 -0.91 -23.43 -24.80
N CYS A 98 -1.11 -24.59 -25.41
CA CYS A 98 -0.06 -25.54 -25.72
C CYS A 98 0.07 -25.61 -27.24
N VAL A 99 1.28 -25.36 -27.75
CA VAL A 99 1.56 -25.32 -29.18
C VAL A 99 2.61 -26.39 -29.50
N PHE A 100 2.36 -27.18 -30.53
CA PHE A 100 3.24 -28.27 -30.96
C PHE A 100 4.10 -27.79 -32.13
N THR A 101 5.30 -27.31 -31.85
CA THR A 101 6.20 -26.72 -32.87
C THR A 101 6.99 -27.73 -33.70
N ARG A 102 6.94 -29.02 -33.33
CA ARG A 102 7.68 -30.11 -34.00
C ARG A 102 6.79 -31.21 -34.55
N HIS A 103 5.47 -31.05 -34.52
CA HIS A 103 4.52 -32.09 -34.91
C HIS A 103 3.58 -31.53 -35.98
N THR A 104 3.27 -32.35 -36.98
CA THR A 104 2.27 -32.02 -37.98
C THR A 104 0.87 -32.31 -37.44
N PRO A 105 -0.18 -31.62 -37.95
CA PRO A 105 -1.56 -31.83 -37.54
C PRO A 105 -2.00 -33.31 -37.57
N ASP A 106 -1.51 -34.07 -38.55
CA ASP A 106 -1.88 -35.47 -38.79
C ASP A 106 -1.30 -36.44 -37.74
N MET A 107 -0.27 -36.01 -36.99
CA MET A 107 0.36 -36.80 -35.95
C MET A 107 -0.26 -36.59 -34.56
N ILE A 108 -1.18 -35.63 -34.42
CA ILE A 108 -1.77 -35.25 -33.14
C ILE A 108 -3.19 -35.82 -33.10
N ASP A 109 -3.44 -36.77 -32.20
CA ASP A 109 -4.82 -37.18 -31.89
C ASP A 109 -5.55 -36.03 -31.19
N PRO A 110 -6.58 -35.43 -31.82
CA PRO A 110 -7.34 -34.32 -31.22
C PRO A 110 -8.03 -34.72 -29.91
N ALA A 111 -8.45 -35.98 -29.76
CA ALA A 111 -9.15 -36.44 -28.56
C ALA A 111 -8.20 -36.56 -27.36
N THR A 112 -7.09 -37.29 -27.55
CA THR A 112 -6.07 -37.47 -26.50
C THR A 112 -5.40 -36.14 -26.10
N SER A 113 -5.14 -35.26 -27.09
CA SER A 113 -4.56 -33.93 -26.82
C SER A 113 -5.53 -33.02 -26.06
N ALA A 114 -6.82 -33.01 -26.42
CA ALA A 114 -7.84 -32.25 -25.70
C ALA A 114 -8.03 -32.76 -24.26
N GLU A 115 -8.08 -34.08 -24.03
CA GLU A 115 -8.22 -34.65 -22.69
C GLU A 115 -7.01 -34.32 -21.80
N THR A 116 -5.80 -34.48 -22.33
CA THR A 116 -4.56 -34.14 -21.61
C THR A 116 -4.51 -32.65 -21.29
N PHE A 117 -4.89 -31.80 -22.25
CA PHE A 117 -4.95 -30.36 -22.05
C PHE A 117 -6.00 -29.97 -21.00
N GLN A 118 -7.18 -30.60 -20.97
CA GLN A 118 -8.18 -30.37 -19.94
C GLN A 118 -7.66 -30.71 -18.53
N ARG A 119 -6.92 -31.82 -18.38
CA ARG A 119 -6.27 -32.18 -17.11
C ARG A 119 -5.27 -31.11 -16.67
N LEU A 120 -4.45 -30.60 -17.59
CA LEU A 120 -3.51 -29.50 -17.33
C LEU A 120 -4.23 -28.21 -16.95
N VAL A 121 -5.26 -27.82 -17.71
CA VAL A 121 -6.06 -26.63 -17.43
C VAL A 121 -6.68 -26.71 -16.04
N ARG A 122 -7.22 -27.85 -15.64
CA ARG A 122 -7.81 -28.04 -14.30
C ARG A 122 -6.76 -27.86 -13.20
N ALA A 123 -5.58 -28.46 -13.35
CA ALA A 123 -4.50 -28.32 -12.39
C ALA A 123 -3.99 -26.88 -12.29
N ILE A 124 -3.78 -26.21 -13.43
CA ILE A 124 -3.30 -24.82 -13.49
C ILE A 124 -4.35 -23.87 -12.90
N THR A 125 -5.63 -24.06 -13.22
CA THR A 125 -6.73 -23.24 -12.70
C THR A 125 -6.80 -23.28 -11.18
N LEU A 126 -6.66 -24.48 -10.59
CA LEU A 126 -6.61 -24.64 -9.14
C LEU A 126 -5.40 -23.92 -8.54
N GLY A 127 -4.22 -24.06 -9.17
CA GLY A 127 -3.01 -23.36 -8.77
C GLY A 127 -3.14 -21.84 -8.84
N LEU A 128 -3.71 -21.30 -9.92
CA LEU A 128 -3.92 -19.87 -10.11
C LEU A 128 -4.94 -19.30 -9.15
N SER A 129 -6.05 -20.01 -8.91
CA SER A 129 -7.07 -19.57 -7.95
C SER A 129 -6.46 -19.41 -6.55
N ASN A 130 -5.68 -20.41 -6.12
CA ASN A 130 -4.95 -20.35 -4.85
C ASN A 130 -3.91 -19.23 -4.83
N TYR A 131 -3.14 -19.06 -5.92
CA TYR A 131 -2.16 -17.98 -6.03
C TYR A 131 -2.81 -16.60 -5.92
N PHE A 132 -3.90 -16.34 -6.64
CA PHE A 132 -4.62 -15.06 -6.56
C PHE A 132 -5.23 -14.83 -5.19
N GLN A 133 -5.79 -15.87 -4.57
CA GLN A 133 -6.29 -15.77 -3.19
C GLN A 133 -5.17 -15.45 -2.20
N GLN A 134 -4.01 -16.10 -2.32
CA GLN A 134 -2.83 -15.82 -1.50
C GLN A 134 -2.33 -14.39 -1.70
N GLU A 135 -2.34 -13.90 -2.94
CA GLU A 135 -1.91 -12.55 -3.24
C GLU A 135 -2.86 -11.51 -2.62
N THR A 136 -4.18 -11.72 -2.71
CA THR A 136 -5.18 -10.89 -2.00
C THR A 136 -4.94 -10.88 -0.50
N LEU A 137 -4.74 -12.05 0.12
CA LEU A 137 -4.46 -12.15 1.56
C LEU A 137 -3.15 -11.45 1.96
N ARG A 138 -2.11 -11.48 1.11
CA ARG A 138 -0.87 -10.74 1.36
C ARG A 138 -1.07 -9.23 1.34
N ILE A 139 -1.88 -8.73 0.42
CA ILE A 139 -2.27 -7.32 0.34
C ILE A 139 -3.00 -6.91 1.62
N ASP A 140 -4.06 -7.63 1.97
CA ASP A 140 -4.88 -7.33 3.15
C ASP A 140 -4.06 -7.37 4.44
N LYS A 141 -3.21 -8.40 4.58
CA LYS A 141 -2.27 -8.50 5.71
C LYS A 141 -1.34 -7.30 5.79
N GLN A 142 -0.78 -6.85 4.67
CA GLN A 142 0.15 -5.73 4.65
C GLN A 142 -0.54 -4.42 5.03
N VAL A 143 -1.78 -4.21 4.56
CA VAL A 143 -2.62 -3.07 4.96
C VAL A 143 -2.89 -3.10 6.47
N LEU A 144 -3.30 -4.26 7.01
CA LEU A 144 -3.55 -4.42 8.44
C LEU A 144 -2.31 -4.15 9.29
N ILE A 145 -1.15 -4.72 8.91
CA ILE A 145 0.13 -4.45 9.61
C ILE A 145 0.46 -2.96 9.61
N ALA A 146 0.27 -2.29 8.47
CA ALA A 146 0.54 -0.86 8.35
C ALA A 146 -0.37 -0.04 9.29
N LEU A 147 -1.68 -0.33 9.33
CA LEU A 147 -2.62 0.39 10.19
C LEU A 147 -2.43 0.09 11.68
N VAL A 148 -2.20 -1.17 12.06
CA VAL A 148 -1.96 -1.55 13.46
C VAL A 148 -0.72 -0.84 14.01
N SER A 149 0.33 -0.69 13.20
CA SER A 149 1.53 0.06 13.61
C SER A 149 1.32 1.58 13.79
N ALA A 150 0.10 2.07 13.52
CA ALA A 150 -0.30 3.46 13.69
C ALA A 150 -1.66 3.57 14.41
N VAL A 151 -2.03 2.58 15.22
CA VAL A 151 -3.34 2.53 15.88
C VAL A 151 -3.54 3.68 16.89
N ASP A 152 -2.45 4.19 17.46
CA ASP A 152 -2.45 5.26 18.47
C ASP A 152 -2.65 6.66 17.86
N GLY A 153 -3.29 6.76 16.71
CA GLY A 153 -3.65 8.05 16.15
C GLY A 153 -4.24 8.04 14.73
N PRO A 154 -4.56 9.24 14.22
CA PRO A 154 -5.01 9.45 12.86
C PRO A 154 -3.96 8.98 11.85
N ALA A 155 -4.28 7.96 11.06
CA ALA A 155 -3.39 7.41 10.05
C ALA A 155 -4.12 7.04 8.77
N VAL A 156 -3.50 7.33 7.63
CA VAL A 156 -4.01 7.05 6.29
C VAL A 156 -2.92 6.39 5.45
N LEU A 157 -3.24 5.26 4.84
CA LEU A 157 -2.40 4.55 3.89
C LEU A 157 -2.82 4.93 2.46
N ILE A 158 -1.88 5.44 1.67
CA ILE A 158 -2.11 5.90 0.30
C ILE A 158 -1.13 5.27 -0.71
N THR A 159 -1.48 5.30 -1.99
CA THR A 159 -0.57 5.02 -3.10
C THR A 159 0.34 6.21 -3.40
N ALA A 160 1.32 6.05 -4.31
CA ALA A 160 2.16 7.16 -4.77
C ALA A 160 1.35 8.27 -5.47
N GLU A 161 0.23 7.91 -6.08
CA GLU A 161 -0.69 8.80 -6.79
C GLU A 161 -1.67 9.52 -5.84
N GLY A 162 -1.71 9.14 -4.57
CA GLY A 162 -2.61 9.70 -3.55
C GLY A 162 -3.94 8.95 -3.40
N ASP A 163 -4.09 7.76 -3.99
CA ASP A 163 -5.31 6.96 -3.79
C ASP A 163 -5.31 6.34 -2.39
N THR A 164 -6.43 6.47 -1.69
CA THR A 164 -6.59 5.94 -0.33
C THR A 164 -6.79 4.42 -0.38
N LEU A 165 -5.88 3.69 0.26
CA LEU A 165 -5.98 2.23 0.41
C LEU A 165 -6.75 1.85 1.67
N ALA A 166 -6.44 2.50 2.80
CA ALA A 166 -7.12 2.29 4.07
C ALA A 166 -6.79 3.42 5.05
N HIS A 167 -7.56 3.56 6.13
CA HIS A 167 -7.32 4.57 7.16
C HIS A 167 -7.92 4.17 8.51
N THR A 168 -7.42 4.79 9.60
CA THR A 168 -8.08 4.72 10.91
C THR A 168 -9.31 5.63 10.95
N THR A 169 -10.18 5.42 11.95
CA THR A 169 -11.42 6.19 12.11
C THR A 169 -11.11 7.68 12.31
N GLY A 170 -11.79 8.55 11.56
CA GLY A 170 -11.62 10.01 11.63
C GLY A 170 -10.30 10.54 11.07
N ALA A 171 -9.40 9.68 10.55
CA ALA A 171 -8.06 10.10 10.15
C ALA A 171 -8.05 11.10 8.98
N VAL A 172 -8.92 10.87 7.99
CA VAL A 172 -9.05 11.76 6.83
C VAL A 172 -9.58 13.12 7.27
N ASP A 173 -10.56 13.15 8.18
CA ASP A 173 -11.17 14.38 8.67
C ASP A 173 -10.15 15.23 9.44
N VAL A 174 -9.30 14.61 10.25
CA VAL A 174 -8.18 15.29 10.93
C VAL A 174 -7.20 15.90 9.94
N LEU A 175 -6.82 15.16 8.90
CA LEU A 175 -5.91 15.68 7.87
C LEU A 175 -6.51 16.85 7.08
N VAL A 176 -7.82 16.80 6.80
CA VAL A 176 -8.54 17.89 6.13
C VAL A 176 -8.68 19.10 7.05
N ALA A 177 -9.03 18.90 8.33
CA ALA A 177 -9.19 19.96 9.32
C ALA A 177 -7.89 20.77 9.54
N HIS A 178 -6.73 20.14 9.37
CA HIS A 178 -5.43 20.78 9.47
C HIS A 178 -4.86 21.26 8.13
N ASP A 179 -5.67 21.29 7.07
CA ASP A 179 -5.30 21.73 5.71
C ASP A 179 -4.06 20.99 5.16
N ILE A 180 -3.86 19.74 5.61
CA ILE A 180 -2.77 18.87 5.16
C ILE A 180 -3.14 18.24 3.81
N VAL A 181 -4.39 17.78 3.70
CA VAL A 181 -4.93 17.14 2.51
C VAL A 181 -6.28 17.71 2.12
N GLU A 182 -6.61 17.62 0.85
CA GLU A 182 -7.95 17.81 0.31
C GLU A 182 -8.49 16.47 -0.19
N ARG A 183 -9.74 16.17 0.13
CA ARG A 183 -10.37 14.89 -0.24
C ARG A 183 -11.18 15.04 -1.53
N HIS A 184 -10.76 14.34 -2.58
CA HIS A 184 -11.48 14.21 -3.85
C HIS A 184 -11.93 12.75 -4.04
N GLY A 185 -13.04 12.37 -3.43
CA GLY A 185 -13.55 10.99 -3.47
C GLY A 185 -12.63 10.01 -2.72
N SER A 186 -12.01 9.08 -3.45
CA SER A 186 -11.00 8.13 -2.95
C SER A 186 -9.58 8.69 -2.96
N LYS A 187 -9.36 9.81 -3.64
CA LYS A 187 -8.04 10.42 -3.81
C LYS A 187 -7.83 11.53 -2.79
N LEU A 188 -6.63 11.58 -2.22
CA LEU A 188 -6.18 12.65 -1.33
C LEU A 188 -5.11 13.46 -2.05
N VAL A 189 -5.35 14.77 -2.15
CA VAL A 189 -4.40 15.73 -2.71
C VAL A 189 -3.71 16.43 -1.56
N LEU A 190 -2.38 16.40 -1.51
CA LEU A 190 -1.62 17.10 -0.48
C LEU A 190 -1.68 18.61 -0.74
N LYS A 191 -2.09 19.39 0.27
CA LYS A 191 -2.09 20.86 0.21
C LYS A 191 -0.85 21.46 0.87
N ASN A 192 -0.37 20.81 1.92
CA ASN A 192 0.81 21.27 2.62
C ASN A 192 2.07 20.95 1.81
N LYS A 193 2.72 21.99 1.27
CA LYS A 193 3.93 21.86 0.44
C LYS A 193 5.06 21.09 1.12
N GLN A 194 5.26 21.23 2.42
CA GLN A 194 6.32 20.49 3.12
C GLN A 194 6.01 18.99 3.20
N VAL A 195 4.74 18.63 3.38
CA VAL A 195 4.28 17.23 3.37
C VAL A 195 4.38 16.64 1.97
N GLU A 196 4.03 17.42 0.94
CA GLU A 196 4.19 17.05 -0.46
C GLU A 196 5.66 16.81 -0.84
N ASP A 197 6.55 17.76 -0.53
CA ASP A 197 7.98 17.64 -0.75
C ASP A 197 8.57 16.40 -0.04
N CYS A 198 8.08 16.10 1.17
CA CYS A 198 8.46 14.89 1.91
C CYS A 198 8.01 13.60 1.21
N LEU A 199 6.77 13.56 0.72
CA LEU A 199 6.26 12.41 -0.04
C LEU A 199 7.07 12.21 -1.33
N GLN A 200 7.28 13.28 -2.10
CA GLN A 200 8.04 13.25 -3.35
C GLN A 200 9.49 12.80 -3.14
N ALA A 201 10.11 13.22 -2.05
CA ALA A 201 11.45 12.78 -1.69
C ALA A 201 11.50 11.28 -1.32
N LEU A 202 10.45 10.73 -0.70
CA LEU A 202 10.34 9.29 -0.43
C LEU A 202 10.05 8.46 -1.70
N ILE A 203 9.28 9.01 -2.63
CA ILE A 203 9.05 8.42 -3.96
C ILE A 203 10.37 8.35 -4.74
N SER A 204 11.10 9.47 -4.78
CA SER A 204 12.37 9.60 -5.50
C SER A 204 13.55 8.87 -4.83
N GLY A 205 13.36 8.35 -3.61
CA GLY A 205 14.43 7.67 -2.85
C GLY A 205 15.52 8.63 -2.35
N ALA A 206 15.22 9.93 -2.25
CA ALA A 206 16.18 10.92 -1.77
C ALA A 206 16.54 10.67 -0.29
N PRO A 207 17.82 10.88 0.11
CA PRO A 207 18.24 10.71 1.49
C PRO A 207 17.49 11.70 2.41
N PRO A 208 17.17 11.29 3.65
CA PRO A 208 16.44 12.15 4.60
C PRO A 208 17.22 13.44 4.84
N THR A 209 16.54 14.59 4.70
CA THR A 209 17.14 15.93 4.82
C THR A 209 17.54 16.26 6.26
N HIS A 210 16.95 15.58 7.25
CA HIS A 210 17.30 15.68 8.66
C HIS A 210 17.23 14.28 9.30
N ALA A 211 18.37 13.76 9.76
CA ALA A 211 18.42 12.58 10.61
C ALA A 211 18.07 12.99 12.06
N PRO A 212 17.18 12.24 12.73
CA PRO A 212 17.66 11.59 13.94
C PRO A 212 17.15 10.15 14.12
N ASN A 213 18.03 9.35 14.71
CA ASN A 213 17.92 7.96 15.16
C ASN A 213 18.15 6.85 14.11
N ALA A 214 19.39 6.35 14.14
CA ALA A 214 19.97 5.27 13.37
C ALA A 214 19.34 3.86 13.60
N ASN A 215 18.13 3.77 14.17
CA ASN A 215 17.47 2.50 14.49
C ASN A 215 16.14 2.28 13.75
N SER A 216 15.67 3.20 12.90
CA SER A 216 14.49 2.93 12.06
C SER A 216 14.90 2.15 10.81
N VAL A 217 14.47 0.88 10.72
CA VAL A 217 14.69 -0.04 9.59
C VAL A 217 14.05 0.47 8.27
N GLN A 218 13.28 1.57 8.30
CA GLN A 218 12.69 2.19 7.12
C GLN A 218 12.76 3.72 7.16
N PRO A 219 12.98 4.40 6.02
CA PRO A 219 13.04 5.85 5.96
C PRO A 219 11.66 6.44 6.29
N SER A 220 11.59 7.17 7.39
CA SER A 220 10.44 8.00 7.76
C SER A 220 10.84 9.46 7.63
N ARG A 221 9.93 10.30 7.11
CA ARG A 221 10.08 11.76 7.06
C ARG A 221 9.01 12.39 7.93
N SER A 222 9.30 13.52 8.54
CA SER A 222 8.37 14.20 9.44
C SER A 222 8.32 15.68 9.14
N VAL A 223 7.11 16.23 9.19
CA VAL A 223 6.81 17.66 9.10
C VAL A 223 6.14 18.07 10.40
N TYR A 224 6.56 19.20 10.97
CA TYR A 224 6.00 19.75 12.20
C TYR A 224 5.19 20.99 11.87
N PHE A 225 4.02 21.12 12.49
CA PHE A 225 3.15 22.27 12.33
C PHE A 225 2.49 22.60 13.66
N THR A 226 2.16 23.86 13.85
CA THR A 226 1.51 24.35 15.07
C THR A 226 0.11 24.82 14.72
N GLU A 227 -0.87 24.42 15.52
CA GLU A 227 -2.25 24.89 15.38
C GLU A 227 -2.46 26.28 15.99
N PRO A 228 -3.63 26.92 15.78
CA PRO A 228 -4.04 28.12 16.52
C PRO A 228 -4.00 27.94 18.05
N ASP A 229 -4.23 26.71 18.53
CA ASP A 229 -4.16 26.32 19.95
C ASP A 229 -2.72 26.16 20.49
N SER A 230 -1.69 26.52 19.71
CA SER A 230 -0.26 26.47 20.09
C SER A 230 0.32 25.08 20.37
N VAL A 231 -0.42 24.00 20.09
CA VAL A 231 0.06 22.62 20.22
C VAL A 231 0.83 22.21 18.96
N LEU A 232 2.08 21.77 19.14
CA LEU A 232 2.96 21.32 18.05
C LEU A 232 2.59 19.90 17.61
N LYS A 233 2.02 19.73 16.42
CA LYS A 233 1.72 18.43 15.83
C LYS A 233 2.80 18.02 14.83
N ARG A 234 2.94 16.71 14.64
CA ARG A 234 3.85 16.08 13.68
C ARG A 234 3.05 15.24 12.70
N VAL A 235 3.24 15.47 11.41
CA VAL A 235 2.85 14.53 10.35
C VAL A 235 4.09 13.72 9.98
N SER A 236 4.04 12.40 10.16
CA SER A 236 5.07 11.50 9.67
C SER A 236 4.60 10.75 8.43
N ILE A 237 5.49 10.60 7.47
CA ILE A 237 5.28 9.82 6.24
C ILE A 237 6.29 8.68 6.26
N ARG A 238 5.79 7.45 6.17
CA ARG A 238 6.63 6.25 6.12
C ARG A 238 6.31 5.42 4.89
N LYS A 239 7.35 4.94 4.22
CA LYS A 239 7.23 4.01 3.09
C LYS A 239 6.82 2.64 3.60
N VAL A 240 5.76 2.06 3.03
CA VAL A 240 5.26 0.71 3.31
C VAL A 240 5.45 -0.15 2.05
N PRO A 241 6.03 -1.35 2.16
CA PRO A 241 6.17 -2.25 1.01
C PRO A 241 4.81 -2.53 0.34
N ASN A 242 4.74 -2.39 -0.98
CA ASN A 242 3.60 -2.85 -1.76
C ASN A 242 3.82 -4.33 -2.16
N PRO A 243 3.03 -5.28 -1.64
CA PRO A 243 3.20 -6.70 -1.92
C PRO A 243 2.93 -7.05 -3.39
N ARG A 244 2.16 -6.23 -4.11
CA ARG A 244 1.89 -6.42 -5.54
C ARG A 244 3.10 -6.16 -6.43
N SER A 245 4.13 -5.48 -5.90
CA SER A 245 5.25 -4.99 -6.67
C SER A 245 6.55 -5.74 -6.34
N GLY A 246 7.23 -6.21 -7.38
CA GLY A 246 8.60 -6.72 -7.28
C GLY A 246 9.67 -5.67 -7.60
N ARG A 247 9.26 -4.42 -7.88
CA ARG A 247 10.17 -3.32 -8.23
C ARG A 247 10.36 -2.37 -7.06
N ALA A 248 11.61 -1.97 -6.84
CA ALA A 248 11.94 -0.84 -5.98
C ALA A 248 11.37 0.45 -6.59
N GLY A 249 10.18 0.88 -6.17
CA GLY A 249 9.57 2.14 -6.63
C GLY A 249 8.05 2.21 -6.50
N ASP A 250 7.37 1.06 -6.58
CA ASP A 250 5.93 0.97 -6.34
C ASP A 250 5.73 0.63 -4.86
N ALA A 251 5.47 1.65 -4.05
CA ALA A 251 5.32 1.51 -2.61
C ALA A 251 4.08 2.25 -2.14
N TRP A 252 3.59 1.86 -0.97
CA TRP A 252 2.54 2.59 -0.29
C TRP A 252 3.15 3.55 0.71
N TYR A 253 2.38 4.54 1.14
CA TYR A 253 2.83 5.57 2.06
C TYR A 253 1.82 5.70 3.19
N LEU A 254 2.30 5.55 4.42
CA LEU A 254 1.51 5.74 5.62
C LEU A 254 1.76 7.15 6.15
N LEU A 255 0.71 7.98 6.11
CA LEU A 255 0.68 9.29 6.73
C LEU A 255 0.08 9.13 8.12
N ARG A 256 0.77 9.63 9.14
CA ARG A 256 0.29 9.62 10.52
C ARG A 256 0.40 11.01 11.12
N VAL A 257 -0.66 11.46 11.78
CA VAL A 257 -0.63 12.65 12.63
C VAL A 257 -0.38 12.23 14.07
N SER A 258 0.58 12.87 14.73
CA SER A 258 0.86 12.71 16.14
C SER A 258 0.86 14.08 16.80
N ALA A 259 0.17 14.21 17.93
CA ALA A 259 0.36 15.33 18.84
C ALA A 259 1.47 14.97 19.84
N PRO A 260 2.02 15.95 20.59
CA PRO A 260 2.80 15.63 21.78
C PRO A 260 1.88 14.81 22.69
N GLU A 261 2.37 13.68 23.17
CA GLU A 261 1.60 12.78 24.01
C GLU A 261 1.02 13.58 25.18
N GLU A 262 -0.31 13.61 25.29
CA GLU A 262 -0.93 14.13 26.52
C GLU A 262 -0.56 13.15 27.62
N ILE A 263 0.18 13.62 28.63
CA ILE A 263 0.51 12.79 29.79
C ILE A 263 -0.83 12.37 30.43
N PRO A 264 -1.17 11.07 30.47
CA PRO A 264 -2.47 10.62 30.97
C PRO A 264 -2.69 11.00 32.43
N GLU A 265 -3.94 11.17 32.85
CA GLU A 265 -4.28 11.41 34.26
C GLU A 265 -3.91 10.20 35.14
N GLU A 266 -3.92 9.00 34.57
CA GLU A 266 -3.49 7.75 35.20
C GLU A 266 -2.05 7.81 35.74
N VAL A 267 -1.18 8.62 35.11
CA VAL A 267 0.19 8.84 35.59
C VAL A 267 0.19 9.44 36.99
N GLU A 268 -0.79 10.28 37.34
CA GLU A 268 -0.93 10.83 38.69
C GLU A 268 -1.16 9.71 39.71
N ARG A 269 -1.90 8.64 39.36
CA ARG A 269 -2.14 7.51 40.25
C ARG A 269 -0.87 6.67 40.43
N LEU A 270 -0.08 6.48 39.37
CA LEU A 270 1.20 5.78 39.46
C LEU A 270 2.21 6.55 40.30
N LEU A 271 2.29 7.88 40.12
CA LEU A 271 3.11 8.76 40.93
C LEU A 271 2.75 8.66 42.42
N GLN A 272 1.46 8.63 42.75
CA GLN A 272 1.00 8.42 44.13
C GLN A 272 1.43 7.05 44.67
N LYS A 273 1.27 5.98 43.89
CA LYS A 273 1.50 4.60 44.35
C LYS A 273 2.98 4.20 44.42
N HIS A 274 3.81 4.68 43.49
CA HIS A 274 5.22 4.26 43.37
C HIS A 274 6.21 5.24 44.02
N HIS A 275 5.81 6.50 44.20
CA HIS A 275 6.66 7.53 44.78
C HIS A 275 6.02 8.18 46.02
N ASP A 276 4.95 7.59 46.58
CA ASP A 276 4.24 8.08 47.77
C ASP A 276 3.86 9.57 47.69
N LEU A 277 3.62 10.05 46.47
CA LEU A 277 3.19 11.42 46.22
C LEU A 277 1.75 11.59 46.72
N SER A 278 1.43 12.74 47.29
CA SER A 278 0.04 13.10 47.54
C SER A 278 -0.67 13.45 46.24
N HIS A 279 -2.01 13.52 46.26
CA HIS A 279 -2.79 13.90 45.08
C HIS A 279 -2.36 15.25 44.48
N SER A 280 -2.15 16.27 45.32
CA SER A 280 -1.71 17.60 44.86
C SER A 280 -0.27 17.60 44.34
N GLU A 281 0.61 16.79 44.91
CA GLU A 281 2.00 16.64 44.44
C GLU A 281 2.06 15.92 43.09
N ALA A 282 1.31 14.84 42.91
CA ALA A 282 1.23 14.10 41.65
C ALA A 282 0.63 14.95 40.53
N ARG A 283 -0.44 15.69 40.83
CA ARG A 283 -1.04 16.65 39.90
C ARG A 283 -0.06 17.75 39.53
N LEU A 284 0.65 18.33 40.50
CA LEU A 284 1.69 19.33 40.23
C LEU A 284 2.80 18.77 39.32
N ALA A 285 3.30 17.57 39.58
CA ALA A 285 4.35 16.93 38.78
C ALA A 285 3.92 16.70 37.32
N ARG A 286 2.68 16.23 37.10
CA ARG A 286 2.12 16.04 35.75
C ARG A 286 1.98 17.38 35.01
N TYR A 287 1.35 18.38 35.61
CA TYR A 287 1.12 19.67 34.95
C TYR A 287 2.40 20.47 34.72
N LEU A 288 3.38 20.36 35.63
CA LEU A 288 4.70 20.97 35.44
C LEU A 288 5.47 20.33 34.28
N THR A 289 5.30 19.01 34.08
CA THR A 289 5.87 18.31 32.93
C THR A 289 5.18 18.70 31.62
N LEU A 290 3.85 18.86 31.64
CA LEU A 290 3.06 19.27 30.48
C LEU A 290 3.38 20.69 30.02
N THR A 291 3.48 21.65 30.94
CA THR A 291 3.64 23.07 30.60
C THR A 291 5.11 23.48 30.46
N GLY A 292 6.03 22.78 31.13
CA GLY A 292 7.44 23.18 31.23
C GLY A 292 7.67 24.49 32.00
N SER A 293 6.61 25.19 32.43
CA SER A 293 6.65 26.51 33.06
C SER A 293 6.00 26.47 34.43
N MET A 294 6.74 26.94 35.44
CA MET A 294 6.19 26.99 36.80
C MET A 294 5.04 28.00 36.91
N ASN A 295 5.10 29.11 36.19
CA ASN A 295 4.07 30.15 36.26
C ASN A 295 2.76 29.63 35.66
N ASP A 296 2.82 29.08 34.44
CA ASP A 296 1.68 28.51 33.74
C ASP A 296 1.06 27.35 34.54
N THR A 297 1.89 26.53 35.19
CA THR A 297 1.42 25.45 36.06
C THR A 297 0.65 25.99 37.27
N VAL A 298 1.16 27.03 37.91
CA VAL A 298 0.55 27.65 39.09
C VAL A 298 -0.79 28.28 38.73
N ASP A 299 -0.85 28.98 37.61
CA ASP A 299 -2.07 29.59 37.08
C ASP A 299 -3.11 28.51 36.73
N ARG A 300 -2.67 27.44 36.06
CA ARG A 300 -3.55 26.33 35.65
C ARG A 300 -4.08 25.49 36.81
N LEU A 301 -3.32 25.39 37.91
CA LEU A 301 -3.73 24.65 39.12
C LEU A 301 -4.44 25.54 40.15
N GLY A 302 -4.48 26.86 39.95
CA GLY A 302 -5.09 27.80 40.89
C GLY A 302 -4.39 27.83 42.26
N ILE A 303 -3.07 27.60 42.30
CA ILE A 303 -2.28 27.63 43.54
C ILE A 303 -1.38 28.86 43.57
N THR A 304 -0.60 29.07 44.64
CA THR A 304 0.43 30.11 44.68
C THR A 304 1.80 29.56 44.29
N ARG A 305 2.69 30.42 43.79
CA ARG A 305 4.08 30.03 43.50
C ARG A 305 4.83 29.50 44.73
N ASN A 306 4.54 30.01 45.92
CA ASN A 306 5.12 29.50 47.16
C ASN A 306 4.61 28.09 47.48
N THR A 307 3.30 27.86 47.36
CA THR A 307 2.69 26.54 47.52
C THR A 307 3.29 25.52 46.55
N ALA A 308 3.44 25.91 45.27
CA ALA A 308 4.06 25.06 44.26
C ALA A 308 5.52 24.72 44.61
N LYS A 309 6.33 25.69 45.04
CA LYS A 309 7.71 25.44 45.49
C LYS A 309 7.77 24.47 46.67
N THR A 310 6.87 24.61 47.64
CA THR A 310 6.79 23.68 48.78
C THR A 310 6.47 22.26 48.33
N HIS A 311 5.49 22.09 47.43
CA HIS A 311 5.16 20.78 46.88
C HIS A 311 6.31 20.22 46.03
N LEU A 312 6.94 21.03 45.18
CA LEU A 312 8.07 20.64 44.33
C LEU A 312 9.25 20.09 45.13
N ARG A 313 9.57 20.74 46.26
CA ARG A 313 10.62 20.24 47.17
C ARG A 313 10.29 18.84 47.70
N ARG A 314 9.06 18.61 48.15
CA ARG A 314 8.62 17.29 48.62
C ARG A 314 8.59 16.27 47.49
N ILE A 315 8.21 16.67 46.28
CA ILE A 315 8.26 15.82 45.10
C ILE A 315 9.69 15.35 44.87
N TYR A 316 10.67 16.24 44.88
CA TYR A 316 12.09 15.90 44.72
C TYR A 316 12.60 14.97 45.83
N GLU A 317 12.26 15.25 47.08
CA GLU A 317 12.62 14.39 48.22
C GLU A 317 12.03 12.97 48.08
N LYS A 318 10.79 12.83 47.62
CA LYS A 318 10.08 11.54 47.48
C LYS A 318 10.46 10.76 46.22
N THR A 319 10.74 11.45 45.12
CA THR A 319 11.08 10.82 43.84
C THR A 319 12.58 10.58 43.68
N GLY A 320 13.41 11.21 44.52
CA GLY A 320 14.87 11.11 44.45
C GLY A 320 15.49 11.88 43.28
N VAL A 321 14.71 12.72 42.59
CA VAL A 321 15.21 13.61 41.53
C VAL A 321 15.58 14.98 42.10
N HIS A 322 16.41 15.73 41.37
CA HIS A 322 16.93 17.00 41.82
C HIS A 322 16.57 18.17 40.89
N THR A 323 16.10 17.87 39.68
CA THR A 323 15.73 18.88 38.68
C THR A 323 14.35 18.65 38.09
N GLN A 324 13.76 19.72 37.54
CA GLN A 324 12.50 19.64 36.82
C GLN A 324 12.62 18.74 35.58
N LEU A 325 13.80 18.71 34.94
CA LEU A 325 14.08 17.86 33.79
C LEU A 325 14.10 16.38 34.16
N GLU A 326 14.71 16.02 35.28
CA GLU A 326 14.71 14.64 35.79
C GLU A 326 13.30 14.22 36.21
N LEU A 327 12.54 15.11 36.86
CA LEU A 327 11.13 14.86 37.18
C LEU A 327 10.32 14.60 35.90
N ALA A 328 10.48 15.43 34.86
CA ALA A 328 9.87 15.22 33.56
C ALA A 328 10.23 13.84 32.99
N GLY A 329 11.49 13.42 33.10
CA GLY A 329 11.93 12.08 32.68
C GLY A 329 11.29 10.93 33.46
N VAL A 330 10.99 11.10 34.76
CA VAL A 330 10.19 10.13 35.53
C VAL A 330 8.77 10.07 34.98
N VAL A 331 8.13 11.24 34.81
CA VAL A 331 6.74 11.33 34.35
C VAL A 331 6.57 10.75 32.94
N TYR A 332 7.47 11.05 32.00
CA TYR A 332 7.42 10.48 30.64
C TYR A 332 7.66 8.96 30.60
N ARG A 333 8.51 8.43 31.49
CA ARG A 333 8.68 6.98 31.60
C ARG A 333 7.42 6.29 32.11
N LEU A 334 6.69 6.94 33.01
CA LEU A 334 5.40 6.45 33.50
C LEU A 334 4.27 6.65 32.48
N SER A 335 4.33 7.71 31.66
CA SER A 335 3.33 7.93 30.60
C SER A 335 3.41 6.87 29.52
N GLY A 336 4.61 6.40 29.15
CA GLY A 336 4.78 5.33 28.16
C GLY A 336 4.30 3.93 28.58
N LEU A 337 3.65 3.80 29.74
CA LEU A 337 2.91 2.60 30.16
C LEU A 337 1.47 2.59 29.62
N PHE A 338 1.02 3.69 29.05
CA PHE A 338 -0.31 3.91 28.49
C PHE A 338 -0.19 4.26 27.01
#